data_AF-A0A7J8A3T9-F1
#
_entry.id   AF-A0A7J8A3T9-F1
#
_cell.length_a   1.000
_cell.length_b   1.000
_cell.length_c   1.000
_cell.angle_alpha   90.00
_cell.angle_beta   90.00
_cell.angle_gamma   90.00
#
_symmetry.space_group_name_H-M   'P 1'
#
loop_
_entity.id
_entity.type
_entity.pdbx_description
1 polymer ?
#
loop_
_entity_poly.entity_id
_entity_poly.type
_entity_poly.pdbx_seq_one_letter_code
_entity_poly.pdbx_strand_id
1 'polypeptide(L)'
;MNFSEVFKLSNQLCKFSPDGKYLASCVQYRLVVREVGSLQILQLYSCLDQIQHVEWSADSLFILCAMYKRGLVQVWSLEQPEWHCRIDEGSAGLVASCWSPDGRHILNTTEFHVSGPAPAPHSALGHGP
;
A
#
# COMPACT_ATOMS: atom_id res chain seq x y z
N MET A 1 -18.65 -4.92 -32.13
CA MET A 1 -18.03 -5.13 -30.81
C MET A 1 -18.87 -4.38 -29.79
N ASN A 2 -19.33 -5.06 -28.74
CA ASN A 2 -20.12 -4.45 -27.67
C ASN A 2 -19.20 -4.33 -26.45
N PHE A 3 -18.96 -3.10 -25.99
CA PHE A 3 -18.12 -2.84 -24.82
C PHE A 3 -19.02 -2.57 -23.62
N SER A 4 -18.64 -3.07 -22.45
CA SER A 4 -19.30 -2.72 -21.19
C SER A 4 -19.12 -1.24 -20.87
N GLU A 5 -19.96 -0.71 -19.97
CA GLU A 5 -19.77 0.64 -19.44
C GLU A 5 -18.36 0.82 -18.83
N VAL A 6 -17.81 2.02 -19.02
CA VAL A 6 -16.49 2.39 -18.50
C VAL A 6 -16.63 2.79 -17.03
N PHE A 7 -16.03 2.01 -16.14
CA PHE A 7 -15.92 2.38 -14.73
C PHE A 7 -14.78 3.40 -14.54
N LYS A 8 -15.13 4.63 -14.15
CA LYS A 8 -14.15 5.67 -13.81
C LYS A 8 -13.41 5.26 -12.54
N LEU A 9 -12.13 4.98 -12.67
CA LEU A 9 -11.23 4.69 -11.55
C LEU A 9 -10.28 5.86 -11.36
N SER A 10 -10.05 6.27 -10.11
CA SER A 10 -8.99 7.23 -9.79
C SER A 10 -7.65 6.52 -9.67
N ASN A 11 -6.59 7.14 -10.16
CA ASN A 11 -5.19 6.73 -9.98
C ASN A 11 -4.81 5.31 -10.45
N GLN A 12 -5.60 4.67 -11.33
CA GLN A 12 -5.34 3.32 -11.85
C GLN A 12 -5.19 2.24 -10.76
N LEU A 13 -5.82 2.43 -9.60
CA LEU A 13 -5.78 1.47 -8.48
C LEU A 13 -6.83 0.38 -8.65
N CYS A 14 -6.70 -0.39 -9.73
CA CYS A 14 -7.47 -1.60 -9.95
C CYS A 14 -6.55 -2.75 -10.37
N LYS A 15 -6.79 -3.94 -9.79
CA LYS A 15 -6.00 -5.14 -10.08
C LYS A 15 -6.91 -6.37 -10.06
N PHE A 16 -6.77 -7.22 -11.06
CA PHE A 16 -7.30 -8.58 -11.00
C PHE A 16 -6.49 -9.39 -10.00
N SER A 17 -7.15 -10.30 -9.30
CA SER A 17 -6.47 -11.33 -8.52
C SER A 17 -5.66 -12.24 -9.46
N PRO A 18 -4.55 -12.85 -9.00
CA PRO A 18 -3.77 -13.78 -9.80
C PRO A 18 -4.56 -14.95 -10.38
N ASP A 19 -5.59 -15.44 -9.66
CA ASP A 19 -6.48 -16.50 -10.14
C ASP A 19 -7.56 -16.01 -11.13
N GLY A 20 -7.64 -14.70 -11.37
CA GLY A 20 -8.57 -14.06 -12.30
C GLY A 20 -10.02 -14.00 -11.85
N LYS A 21 -10.35 -14.45 -10.63
CA LYS A 21 -11.75 -14.50 -10.15
C LYS A 21 -12.24 -13.20 -9.55
N TYR A 22 -11.32 -12.36 -9.07
CA TYR A 22 -11.65 -11.15 -8.33
C TYR A 22 -11.04 -9.91 -8.97
N LEU A 23 -11.73 -8.78 -8.83
CA LEU A 23 -11.26 -7.46 -9.20
C LEU A 23 -11.23 -6.59 -7.95
N ALA A 24 -10.04 -6.16 -7.53
CA ALA A 24 -9.86 -5.11 -6.55
C ALA A 24 -9.90 -3.75 -7.24
N SER A 25 -10.61 -2.79 -6.63
CA SER A 25 -10.65 -1.39 -7.07
C SER A 25 -10.64 -0.48 -5.86
N CYS A 26 -9.82 0.58 -5.90
CA CYS A 26 -9.67 1.50 -4.78
C CYS A 26 -10.10 2.92 -5.16
N VAL A 27 -10.85 3.58 -4.27
CA VAL A 27 -11.21 5.00 -4.39
C VAL A 27 -11.04 5.66 -3.03
N GLN A 28 -10.13 6.64 -2.96
CA GLN A 28 -9.73 7.28 -1.70
C GLN A 28 -9.24 6.22 -0.70
N TYR A 29 -9.92 6.04 0.42
CA TYR A 29 -9.59 5.06 1.47
C TYR A 29 -10.35 3.74 1.32
N ARG A 30 -11.24 3.60 0.33
CA ARG A 30 -12.10 2.42 0.17
C ARG A 30 -11.50 1.45 -0.82
N LEU A 31 -11.42 0.17 -0.42
CA LEU A 31 -11.12 -0.97 -1.27
C LEU A 31 -12.42 -1.73 -1.53
N VAL A 32 -12.76 -1.93 -2.79
CA VAL A 32 -13.93 -2.70 -3.24
C VAL A 32 -13.43 -3.93 -3.98
N VAL A 33 -13.85 -5.12 -3.54
CA VAL A 33 -13.56 -6.39 -4.21
C VAL A 33 -14.82 -6.90 -4.88
N ARG A 34 -14.72 -7.20 -6.18
CA ARG A 34 -15.82 -7.73 -6.99
C ARG A 34 -15.47 -9.09 -7.55
N GLU A 35 -16.49 -9.92 -7.76
CA GLU A 35 -16.37 -11.09 -8.62
C GLU A 35 -16.25 -10.62 -10.09
N VAL A 36 -15.33 -11.18 -10.86
CA VAL A 36 -15.09 -10.76 -12.25
C VAL A 36 -16.25 -11.12 -13.18
N GLY A 37 -16.87 -12.28 -13.00
CA GLY A 37 -17.93 -12.77 -13.89
C GLY A 37 -19.22 -11.95 -13.82
N SER A 38 -19.61 -11.51 -12.61
CA SER A 38 -20.87 -10.79 -12.37
C SER A 38 -20.69 -9.30 -12.02
N LEU A 39 -19.47 -8.88 -11.68
CA LEU A 39 -19.15 -7.56 -11.10
C LEU A 39 -19.86 -7.26 -9.78
N GLN A 40 -20.48 -8.27 -9.12
CA GLN A 40 -21.06 -8.12 -7.79
C GLN A 40 -19.98 -7.78 -6.76
N ILE A 41 -20.31 -6.89 -5.84
CA ILE A 41 -19.43 -6.53 -4.72
C ILE A 41 -19.45 -7.67 -3.71
N LEU A 42 -18.30 -8.28 -3.48
CA LEU A 42 -18.13 -9.34 -2.48
C LEU A 42 -17.68 -8.76 -1.14
N GLN A 43 -16.74 -7.81 -1.18
CA GLN A 43 -16.16 -7.21 0.02
C GLN A 43 -15.97 -5.70 -0.15
N LEU A 44 -16.11 -4.98 0.96
CA LEU A 44 -15.85 -3.56 1.06
C LEU A 44 -15.02 -3.30 2.31
N TYR A 45 -13.77 -2.88 2.12
CA TYR A 45 -12.86 -2.54 3.21
C TYR A 45 -12.60 -1.04 3.24
N SER A 46 -12.41 -0.52 4.46
CA SER A 46 -12.06 0.88 4.70
C SER A 46 -10.67 0.94 5.30
N CYS A 47 -9.73 1.51 4.55
CA CYS A 47 -8.39 1.80 5.02
C CYS A 47 -8.39 3.08 5.86
N LEU A 48 -7.32 3.29 6.63
CA LEU A 48 -7.19 4.41 7.56
C LEU A 48 -6.88 5.74 6.87
N ASP A 49 -6.46 5.72 5.60
CA ASP A 49 -6.16 6.90 4.80
C ASP A 49 -6.30 6.58 3.30
N GLN A 50 -6.07 7.57 2.44
CA GLN A 50 -6.03 7.41 1.00
C GLN A 50 -5.02 6.33 0.59
N ILE A 51 -5.53 5.33 -0.12
CA ILE A 51 -4.73 4.26 -0.71
C ILE A 51 -3.95 4.84 -1.89
N GLN A 52 -2.63 4.66 -1.89
CA GLN A 52 -1.78 4.99 -3.05
C GLN A 52 -1.24 3.76 -3.77
N HIS A 53 -1.30 2.57 -3.16
CA HIS A 53 -0.89 1.32 -3.78
C HIS A 53 -1.77 0.16 -3.33
N VAL A 54 -2.03 -0.78 -4.25
CA VAL A 54 -2.79 -2.00 -3.98
C VAL A 54 -2.15 -3.18 -4.70
N GLU A 55 -2.02 -4.31 -4.00
CA GLU A 55 -1.43 -5.53 -4.55
C GLU A 55 -2.10 -6.78 -3.96
N TRP A 56 -2.36 -7.76 -4.82
CA TRP A 56 -2.83 -9.08 -4.41
C TRP A 56 -1.66 -9.96 -3.98
N SER A 57 -1.86 -10.79 -2.96
CA SER A 57 -0.95 -11.92 -2.71
C SER A 57 -1.01 -12.92 -3.87
N ALA A 58 0.06 -13.67 -4.09
CA ALA A 58 0.19 -14.60 -5.21
C ALA A 58 -0.90 -15.69 -5.24
N ASP A 59 -1.47 -16.04 -4.08
CA ASP A 59 -2.55 -17.02 -3.93
C ASP A 59 -3.96 -16.40 -3.99
N SER A 60 -4.09 -15.10 -4.25
CA SER A 60 -5.36 -14.38 -4.34
C SER A 60 -6.16 -14.26 -3.02
N LEU A 61 -5.61 -14.67 -1.87
CA LEU A 61 -6.33 -14.69 -0.60
C LEU A 61 -6.24 -13.38 0.19
N PHE A 62 -5.20 -12.59 -0.08
CA PHE A 62 -4.91 -11.35 0.64
C PHE A 62 -4.75 -10.16 -0.31
N ILE A 63 -5.09 -8.99 0.21
CA ILE A 63 -4.90 -7.72 -0.49
C ILE A 63 -4.13 -6.78 0.41
N LEU A 64 -2.98 -6.32 -0.07
CA LEU A 64 -2.19 -5.25 0.51
C LEU A 64 -2.71 -3.91 0.00
N CYS A 65 -2.91 -2.96 0.91
CA CYS A 65 -3.17 -1.56 0.60
C CYS A 65 -2.10 -0.72 1.30
N ALA A 66 -1.36 0.10 0.55
CA ALA A 66 -0.36 1.00 1.11
C ALA A 66 -0.85 2.44 1.13
N MET A 67 -0.60 3.10 2.26
CA MET A 67 -0.89 4.50 2.55
C MET A 67 0.42 5.24 2.83
N TYR A 68 1.25 5.43 1.81
CA TYR A 68 2.64 5.93 1.90
C TYR A 68 2.75 7.28 2.60
N LYS A 69 1.83 8.21 2.34
CA LYS A 69 1.82 9.53 3.01
C LYS A 69 1.65 9.44 4.54
N ARG A 70 1.09 8.33 5.03
CA ARG A 70 0.89 8.06 6.45
C ARG A 70 1.87 7.02 7.01
N GLY A 71 2.73 6.43 6.19
CA GLY A 71 3.65 5.38 6.62
C GLY A 71 2.97 4.04 6.96
N LEU A 72 1.80 3.77 6.40
CA LEU A 72 1.00 2.59 6.76
C LEU A 72 0.86 1.58 5.62
N VAL A 73 0.78 0.31 6.00
CA VAL A 73 0.27 -0.78 5.17
C VAL A 73 -0.86 -1.47 5.91
N GLN A 74 -1.96 -1.76 5.22
CA GLN A 74 -3.04 -2.61 5.73
C GLN A 74 -3.23 -3.81 4.81
N VAL A 75 -3.49 -4.96 5.41
CA VAL A 75 -3.72 -6.23 4.71
C VAL A 75 -5.07 -6.78 5.09
N TRP A 76 -5.83 -7.20 4.09
CA TRP A 76 -7.16 -7.76 4.23
C TRP A 76 -7.18 -9.21 3.74
N SER A 77 -7.91 -10.08 4.43
CA SER A 77 -8.20 -11.45 3.97
C SER A 77 -9.59 -11.53 3.36
N LEU A 78 -9.72 -12.21 2.22
CA LEU A 78 -11.02 -12.53 1.63
C LEU A 78 -11.73 -13.69 2.34
N GLU A 79 -10.99 -14.65 2.89
CA GLU A 79 -11.55 -15.84 3.53
C GLU A 79 -11.85 -15.63 5.02
N GLN A 80 -11.11 -14.72 5.66
CA GLN A 80 -11.23 -14.45 7.10
C GLN A 80 -11.51 -12.95 7.33
N PRO A 81 -12.77 -12.49 7.23
CA PRO A 81 -13.12 -11.06 7.29
C PRO A 81 -12.70 -10.36 8.59
N GLU A 82 -12.62 -11.10 9.69
CA GLU A 82 -12.18 -10.57 11.00
C GLU A 82 -10.65 -10.39 11.08
N TRP A 83 -9.90 -11.11 10.25
CA TRP A 83 -8.45 -11.00 10.21
C TRP A 83 -8.03 -9.79 9.37
N HIS A 84 -7.17 -8.98 9.95
CA HIS A 84 -6.49 -7.90 9.25
C HIS A 84 -5.11 -7.68 9.88
N CYS A 85 -4.15 -7.28 9.06
CA CYS A 85 -2.83 -6.89 9.52
C CYS A 85 -2.62 -5.40 9.25
N ARG A 86 -1.92 -4.72 10.17
CA ARG A 86 -1.45 -3.35 9.99
C ARG A 86 0.04 -3.31 10.26
N ILE A 87 0.78 -2.70 9.35
CA ILE A 87 2.20 -2.38 9.52
C ILE A 87 2.30 -0.86 9.58
N ASP A 88 2.99 -0.37 10.60
CA ASP A 88 3.19 1.05 10.87
C ASP A 88 4.69 1.34 10.94
N GLU A 89 5.22 1.98 9.89
CA GLU A 89 6.64 2.35 9.81
C GLU A 89 6.95 3.66 10.57
N GLY A 90 5.94 4.27 11.20
CA GLY A 90 6.10 5.46 12.01
C GLY A 90 6.82 6.60 11.28
N SER A 91 7.80 7.21 11.97
CA SER A 91 8.55 8.36 11.44
C SER A 91 9.65 7.98 10.44
N ALA A 92 9.88 6.69 10.17
CA ALA A 92 10.87 6.28 9.17
C ALA A 92 10.41 6.58 7.74
N GLY A 93 9.12 6.83 7.53
CA GLY A 93 8.51 6.99 6.22
C GLY A 93 8.36 5.63 5.50
N LEU A 94 7.52 5.59 4.48
CA LEU A 94 7.30 4.39 3.67
C LEU A 94 7.21 4.80 2.19
N VAL A 95 8.09 4.24 1.37
CA VAL A 95 8.19 4.60 -0.06
C VAL A 95 7.63 3.51 -0.96
N ALA A 96 7.80 2.25 -0.58
CA ALA A 96 7.23 1.11 -1.31
C ALA A 96 6.96 -0.06 -0.37
N SER A 97 5.99 -0.87 -0.76
CA SER A 97 5.65 -2.15 -0.15
C SER A 97 5.31 -3.14 -1.24
N CYS A 98 5.72 -4.40 -1.08
CA CYS A 98 5.31 -5.48 -1.97
C CYS A 98 5.17 -6.81 -1.22
N TRP A 99 4.37 -7.71 -1.79
CA TRP A 99 4.34 -9.10 -1.38
C TRP A 99 5.64 -9.80 -1.75
N SER A 100 6.11 -10.66 -0.84
CA SER A 100 7.03 -11.73 -1.20
C SER A 100 6.34 -12.77 -2.10
N PRO A 101 7.10 -13.54 -2.90
CA PRO A 101 6.52 -14.53 -3.82
C PRO A 101 5.70 -15.63 -3.15
N ASP A 102 5.92 -15.90 -1.85
CA ASP A 102 5.13 -16.87 -1.09
C ASP A 102 3.74 -16.34 -0.67
N GLY A 103 3.48 -15.04 -0.84
CA GLY A 103 2.21 -14.41 -0.47
C GLY A 103 1.94 -14.33 1.03
N ARG A 104 2.96 -14.48 1.88
CA ARG A 104 2.85 -14.49 3.35
C ARG A 104 3.77 -13.49 4.04
N HIS A 105 4.79 -12.99 3.35
CA HIS A 105 5.63 -11.91 3.87
C HIS A 105 5.48 -10.64 3.03
N ILE A 106 5.72 -9.49 3.67
CA ILE A 106 5.70 -8.18 3.03
C ILE A 106 7.08 -7.55 3.20
N LEU A 107 7.63 -7.03 2.11
CA LEU A 107 8.85 -6.23 2.12
C LEU A 107 8.46 -4.76 2.05
N ASN A 108 8.93 -3.96 3.03
CA ASN A 108 8.78 -2.51 3.05
C ASN A 108 10.12 -1.84 2.81
N THR A 109 10.11 -0.77 2.00
CA THR A 109 11.27 0.11 1.82
C THR A 109 10.95 1.49 2.38
N THR A 110 11.79 1.95 3.30
CA THR A 110 11.64 3.24 4.00
C THR A 110 12.75 4.20 3.56
N GLU A 111 12.47 5.50 3.57
CA GLU A 111 13.47 6.53 3.29
C GLU A 111 13.76 7.27 4.59
N PHE A 112 14.77 6.80 5.31
CA PHE A 112 15.20 7.42 6.55
C PHE A 112 16.18 8.56 6.23
N HIS A 113 15.71 9.80 6.34
CA HIS A 113 16.60 10.96 6.27
C HIS A 113 17.48 11.03 7.53
N VAL A 114 18.68 10.45 7.48
CA VAL A 114 19.71 10.75 8.49
C VAL A 114 20.26 12.14 8.20
N SER A 115 19.61 13.20 8.69
CA SER A 115 20.28 14.48 8.86
C SER A 115 21.18 14.37 10.09
N GLY A 116 22.44 13.98 9.88
CA GLY A 116 23.47 14.14 10.90
C GLY A 116 23.61 15.62 11.26
N PRO A 117 23.89 15.99 12.53
CA PRO A 117 24.17 17.37 12.87
C PRO A 117 25.30 17.89 11.98
N ALA A 118 25.10 19.06 11.38
CA ALA A 118 26.15 19.71 10.61
C ALA A 118 27.42 19.82 11.49
N PRO A 119 28.62 19.51 10.95
CA PRO A 119 29.84 19.64 11.73
C PRO A 119 29.94 21.07 12.26
N ALA A 120 30.15 21.20 13.57
CA ALA A 120 30.31 22.50 14.20
C ALA A 120 31.45 23.25 13.48
N PRO A 121 31.28 24.54 13.15
CA PRO A 121 32.36 25.30 12.53
C PRO A 121 33.56 25.28 13.48
N HIS A 122 34.72 24.83 12.97
CA HIS A 122 35.97 24.94 13.71
C HIS A 122 36.21 26.42 14.03
N SER A 123 36.13 26.78 15.31
CA SER A 123 36.62 28.06 15.78
C SER A 123 38.13 28.08 15.56
N ALA A 124 38.57 28.80 14.53
CA ALA A 124 39.96 29.16 14.37
C ALA A 124 40.35 30.01 15.58
N LEU A 125 41.02 29.40 16.56
CA LEU A 125 41.73 30.10 17.61
C LEU A 125 42.82 30.93 16.91
N GLY A 126 42.52 32.20 16.67
CA GLY A 126 43.50 33.19 16.25
C GLY A 126 44.53 33.35 17.36
N HIS A 127 45.73 32.82 17.13
CA HIS A 127 46.90 33.17 17.91
C HIS A 127 47.61 34.36 17.26
N GLY A 128 47.66 35.46 18.02
CA GLY A 128 48.74 36.44 18.00
C GLY A 128 48.46 37.75 17.26
N PRO A 129 49.29 38.78 17.51
CA PRO A 129 50.49 38.79 18.36
C PRO A 129 50.25 39.19 19.82
#